data_AF-A0AAJ5ZFB6-F1
#
_entry.id   AF-A0AAJ5ZFB6-F1
#
_cell.length_a   1.000
_cell.length_b   1.000
_cell.length_c   1.000
_cell.angle_alpha   90.00
_cell.angle_beta   90.00
_cell.angle_gamma   90.00
#
_symmetry.space_group_name_H-M   'P 1'
#
loop_
_entity.id
_entity.type
_entity.pdbx_description
1 polymer ?
#
loop_
_entity_poly.entity_id
_entity_poly.type
_entity_poly.pdbx_seq_one_letter_code
_entity_poly.pdbx_strand_id
1 'polypeptide(L)'
;MVTPGASFKVGGDVFILVDALSDHETVGNLRVELLVDGATLISAKYSPLSGYYGAIWDSSSERSGSIHTIIAKVTDSVGNTKSTLTTVSVR
;
A
#
# COMPACT_ATOMS: atom_id res chain seq x y z
N MET A 1 -7.59 -1.06 -5.54
CA MET A 1 -6.64 -0.10 -6.15
C MET A 1 -5.61 0.33 -5.11
N VAL A 2 -4.47 0.92 -5.52
CA VAL A 2 -3.47 1.50 -4.60
C VAL A 2 -3.20 2.94 -5.00
N THR A 3 -3.20 3.83 -4.01
CA THR A 3 -2.84 5.25 -4.14
C THR A 3 -1.71 5.53 -3.16
N PRO A 4 -0.66 6.28 -3.52
CA PRO A 4 -0.38 6.90 -4.81
C PRO A 4 -0.25 5.90 -5.97
N GLY A 5 -0.77 6.30 -7.14
CA GLY A 5 -0.77 5.52 -8.37
C GLY A 5 0.54 5.66 -9.15
N ALA A 6 0.60 5.02 -10.31
CA ALA A 6 1.79 5.02 -11.15
C ALA A 6 2.26 6.45 -11.48
N SER A 7 3.56 6.68 -11.41
CA SER A 7 4.24 7.95 -11.74
C SER A 7 3.91 9.15 -10.83
N PHE A 8 3.24 8.93 -9.69
CA PHE A 8 3.05 9.99 -8.70
C PHE A 8 4.38 10.49 -8.15
N LYS A 9 4.49 11.81 -7.95
CA LYS A 9 5.61 12.43 -7.26
C LYS A 9 5.33 12.52 -5.76
N VAL A 10 6.15 11.87 -4.95
CA VAL A 10 5.97 11.73 -3.49
C VAL A 10 7.22 12.21 -2.76
N GLY A 11 7.13 12.45 -1.46
CA GLY A 11 8.29 12.81 -0.63
C GLY A 11 7.90 13.02 0.83
N GLY A 12 8.83 12.75 1.74
CA GLY A 12 8.56 12.68 3.18
C GLY A 12 7.63 11.51 3.52
N ASP A 13 6.67 11.73 4.40
CA ASP A 13 5.63 10.75 4.73
C ASP A 13 4.67 10.53 3.56
N VAL A 14 4.76 9.34 2.95
CA VAL A 14 3.89 8.91 1.87
C VAL A 14 2.73 8.10 2.43
N PHE A 15 1.53 8.66 2.40
CA PHE A 15 0.31 7.97 2.78
C PHE A 15 -0.14 7.03 1.65
N ILE A 16 -0.03 5.74 1.88
CA ILE A 16 -0.43 4.70 0.95
C ILE A 16 -1.81 4.20 1.37
N LEU A 17 -2.78 4.28 0.45
CA LEU A 17 -4.15 3.82 0.62
C LEU A 17 -4.40 2.64 -0.32
N VAL A 18 -4.96 1.58 0.23
CA VAL A 18 -5.35 0.37 -0.48
C VAL A 18 -6.86 0.21 -0.37
N ASP A 19 -7.51 0.18 -1.52
CA ASP A 19 -8.90 -0.21 -1.67
C ASP A 19 -8.98 -1.71 -1.94
N ALA A 20 -9.50 -2.42 -0.95
CA ALA A 20 -9.60 -3.87 -0.94
C ALA A 20 -10.91 -4.30 -0.27
N LEU A 21 -11.65 -5.15 -0.96
CA LEU A 21 -12.89 -5.76 -0.49
C LEU A 21 -12.85 -7.26 -0.75
N SER A 22 -13.61 -8.01 0.04
CA SER A 22 -13.85 -9.44 -0.15
C SER A 22 -15.35 -9.66 -0.07
N ASP A 23 -15.86 -10.54 -0.92
CA ASP A 23 -17.25 -11.00 -0.93
C ASP A 23 -17.53 -12.05 0.15
N HIS A 24 -16.48 -12.64 0.74
CA HIS A 24 -16.57 -13.67 1.77
C HIS A 24 -16.15 -13.19 3.17
N GLU A 25 -15.65 -11.96 3.31
CA GLU A 25 -15.18 -11.42 4.58
C GLU A 25 -15.80 -10.06 4.92
N THR A 26 -15.97 -9.82 6.21
CA THR A 26 -16.34 -8.49 6.70
C THR A 26 -15.27 -7.47 6.34
N VAL A 27 -15.70 -6.30 5.88
CA VAL A 27 -14.81 -5.18 5.58
C VAL A 27 -13.95 -4.86 6.80
N GLY A 28 -12.64 -4.69 6.57
CA GLY A 28 -11.65 -4.42 7.62
C GLY A 28 -10.92 -5.64 8.18
N ASN A 29 -11.37 -6.86 7.87
CA ASN A 29 -10.73 -8.09 8.37
C ASN A 29 -9.60 -8.62 7.48
N LEU A 30 -9.40 -8.05 6.30
CA LEU A 30 -8.33 -8.49 5.41
C LEU A 30 -6.97 -8.09 5.98
N ARG A 31 -5.98 -8.96 5.84
CA ARG A 31 -4.58 -8.63 6.08
C ARG A 31 -4.04 -7.90 4.85
N VAL A 32 -3.62 -6.66 5.02
CA VAL A 32 -3.02 -5.85 3.94
C VAL A 32 -1.58 -5.51 4.27
N GLU A 33 -0.67 -5.90 3.38
CA GLU A 33 0.77 -5.71 3.50
C GLU A 33 1.29 -4.98 2.27
N LEU A 34 2.17 -4.01 2.48
CA LEU A 34 2.85 -3.25 1.45
C LEU A 34 4.32 -3.64 1.43
N LEU A 35 4.88 -3.89 0.27
CA LEU A 35 6.28 -4.19 0.07
C LEU A 35 6.89 -3.13 -0.85
N VAL A 36 7.75 -2.27 -0.30
CA VAL A 36 8.49 -1.25 -1.05
C VAL A 36 9.82 -1.84 -1.51
N ASP A 37 10.05 -1.79 -2.83
CA ASP A 37 11.24 -2.31 -3.53
C ASP A 37 11.61 -3.76 -3.20
N GLY A 38 10.63 -4.57 -2.80
CA GLY A 38 10.89 -5.95 -2.41
C GLY A 38 11.54 -6.11 -1.02
N ALA A 39 11.85 -5.02 -0.32
CA ALA A 39 12.64 -5.04 0.92
C ALA A 39 11.86 -4.57 2.15
N THR A 40 11.12 -3.46 2.03
CA THR A 40 10.46 -2.83 3.19
C THR A 40 9.01 -3.29 3.29
N LEU A 41 8.71 -4.09 4.31
CA LEU A 41 7.35 -4.59 4.59
C LEU A 41 6.63 -3.67 5.59
N ILE A 42 5.44 -3.21 5.22
CA ILE A 42 4.60 -2.32 6.04
C ILE A 42 3.20 -2.91 6.14
N SER A 43 2.66 -3.07 7.34
CA SER A 43 1.26 -3.49 7.51
C SER A 43 0.32 -2.29 7.40
N ALA A 44 -0.67 -2.36 6.52
CA ALA A 44 -1.73 -1.37 6.42
C ALA A 44 -2.89 -1.68 7.36
N LYS A 45 -3.56 -0.65 7.88
CA LYS A 45 -4.69 -0.77 8.80
C LYS A 45 -5.96 -0.21 8.19
N TYR A 46 -7.06 -0.94 8.33
CA TYR A 46 -8.35 -0.46 7.89
C TYR A 46 -8.80 0.74 8.73
N SER A 47 -9.25 1.79 8.05
CA SER A 47 -9.90 2.94 8.68
C SER A 47 -11.37 3.00 8.26
N PRO A 48 -12.32 2.80 9.19
CA PRO A 48 -13.75 2.94 8.88
C PRO A 48 -14.15 4.35 8.41
N LEU A 49 -13.37 5.37 8.77
CA LEU A 49 -13.64 6.76 8.36
C LEU A 49 -13.34 7.02 6.90
N SER A 50 -12.26 6.43 6.37
CA SER A 50 -11.87 6.61 4.96
C SER A 50 -12.39 5.49 4.07
N GLY A 51 -12.69 4.31 4.63
CA GLY A 51 -13.05 3.11 3.89
C GLY A 51 -11.86 2.37 3.28
N TYR A 52 -10.62 2.76 3.59
CA TYR A 52 -9.40 2.19 3.01
C TYR A 52 -8.48 1.57 4.06
N TYR A 53 -7.62 0.67 3.61
CA TYR A 53 -6.45 0.25 4.38
C TYR A 53 -5.33 1.27 4.16
N GLY A 54 -4.84 1.89 5.22
CA GLY A 54 -3.81 2.92 5.16
C GLY A 54 -2.49 2.49 5.81
N ALA A 55 -1.38 2.92 5.24
CA ALA A 55 -0.07 2.89 5.89
C ALA A 55 0.75 4.13 5.49
N ILE A 56 1.86 4.34 6.20
CA ILE A 56 2.81 5.42 5.91
C ILE A 56 4.15 4.79 5.55
N TRP A 57 4.72 5.22 4.42
CA TRP A 57 6.10 4.97 4.06
C TRP A 57 6.88 6.29 4.17
N ASP A 58 7.91 6.31 5.02
CA ASP A 58 8.85 7.43 5.08
C ASP A 58 9.85 7.33 3.93
N SER A 59 9.78 8.29 3.00
CA SER A 59 10.65 8.40 1.82
C SER A 59 11.72 9.50 1.99
N SER A 60 11.90 10.05 3.19
CA SER A 60 12.81 11.18 3.42
C SER A 60 14.29 10.84 3.19
N SER A 61 14.67 9.57 3.33
CA SER A 61 16.02 9.07 3.05
C SER A 61 16.27 8.75 1.59
N GLU A 62 15.23 8.74 0.75
CA GLU A 62 15.35 8.34 -0.65
C GLU A 62 15.90 9.47 -1.52
N ARG A 63 16.62 9.08 -2.57
CA ARG A 63 17.21 10.03 -3.51
C ARG A 63 16.12 10.67 -4.38
N SER A 64 16.03 11.99 -4.39
CA SER A 64 15.17 12.71 -5.35
C SER A 64 15.37 12.22 -6.81
N GLY A 65 14.26 11.94 -7.48
CA GLY A 65 14.21 11.38 -8.83
C GLY A 65 14.28 9.86 -8.92
N SER A 66 14.54 9.14 -7.81
CA SER A 66 14.44 7.68 -7.78
C SER A 66 13.02 7.21 -8.08
N ILE A 67 12.91 5.97 -8.54
CA ILE A 67 11.63 5.28 -8.77
C ILE A 67 11.56 4.12 -7.79
N HIS A 68 10.46 4.03 -7.06
CA HIS A 68 10.20 2.97 -6.08
C HIS A 68 8.98 2.18 -6.50
N THR A 69 9.04 0.87 -6.31
CA THR A 69 7.93 -0.05 -6.56
C THR A 69 7.21 -0.35 -5.25
N ILE A 70 5.89 -0.20 -5.23
CA ILE A 70 5.06 -0.55 -4.09
C ILE A 70 4.15 -1.71 -4.51
N ILE A 71 4.30 -2.85 -3.85
CA ILE A 71 3.43 -4.02 -4.03
C ILE A 71 2.48 -4.06 -2.84
N ALA A 72 1.18 -3.95 -3.08
CA ALA A 72 0.17 -4.21 -2.06
C ALA A 72 -0.32 -5.65 -2.21
N LYS A 73 -0.17 -6.43 -1.14
CA LYS A 73 -0.69 -7.79 -1.02
C LYS A 73 -1.83 -7.79 0.00
N VAL A 74 -2.95 -8.38 -0.40
CA VAL A 74 -4.14 -8.57 0.43
C VAL A 74 -4.34 -10.06 0.63
N THR A 75 -4.57 -10.48 1.87
CA THR A 75 -4.81 -11.87 2.26
C THR A 75 -6.09 -11.96 3.08
N ASP A 76 -7.01 -12.86 2.72
CA ASP A 76 -8.21 -13.14 3.51
C ASP A 76 -7.92 -14.13 4.66
N SER A 77 -8.91 -14.38 5.52
CA SER A 77 -8.78 -15.28 6.68
C SER A 77 -8.56 -16.75 6.34
N VAL A 78 -8.90 -17.18 5.12
CA VAL A 78 -8.66 -18.56 4.64
C VAL A 78 -7.34 -18.69 3.87
N GLY A 79 -6.63 -17.59 3.66
CA GLY A 79 -5.29 -17.55 3.07
C GLY A 79 -5.24 -17.25 1.57
N ASN A 80 -6.36 -16.92 0.93
CA ASN A 80 -6.33 -16.47 -0.47
C ASN A 80 -5.64 -15.11 -0.56
N THR A 81 -4.79 -14.95 -1.57
CA THR A 81 -4.01 -13.72 -1.75
C THR A 81 -4.27 -13.07 -3.09
N LYS A 82 -4.33 -11.74 -3.10
CA LYS A 82 -4.28 -10.92 -4.32
C LYS A 82 -3.25 -9.82 -4.16
N SER A 83 -2.54 -9.51 -5.22
CA SER A 83 -1.55 -8.42 -5.22
C SER A 83 -1.79 -7.44 -6.36
N THR A 84 -1.42 -6.19 -6.14
CA THR A 84 -1.28 -5.17 -7.17
C THR A 84 0.01 -4.42 -6.97
N LEU A 85 0.59 -3.90 -8.05
CA LEU A 85 1.81 -3.12 -8.02
C LEU A 85 1.56 -1.70 -8.54
N THR A 86 2.33 -0.75 -8.03
CA THR A 86 2.40 0.63 -8.52
C THR A 86 3.83 1.13 -8.41
N THR A 87 4.15 2.19 -9.14
CA THR A 87 5.45 2.84 -9.08
C THR A 87 5.28 4.32 -8.74
N VAL A 88 6.15 4.83 -7.87
CA VAL A 88 6.18 6.25 -7.49
C VAL A 88 7.58 6.79 -7.71
N SER A 89 7.70 8.11 -7.83
CA SER A 89 9.00 8.77 -7.92
C SER A 89 9.16 9.80 -6.81
N VAL A 90 10.31 9.77 -6.14
CA VAL A 90 10.60 10.70 -5.03
C VAL A 90 10.98 12.06 -5.60
N ARG A 91 10.54 13.14 -4.94
CA ARG A 91 10.85 14.53 -5.29
C ARG A 91 11.92 15.13 -4.39
#